data_AF-A0A355L4A2-F1
#
_entry.id   AF-A0A355L4A2-F1
#
_cell.length_a   1.000
_cell.length_b   1.000
_cell.length_c   1.000
_cell.angle_alpha   90.00
_cell.angle_beta   90.00
_cell.angle_gamma   90.00
#
_symmetry.space_group_name_H-M   'P 1'
#
loop_
_entity.id
_entity.type
_entity.pdbx_description
1 polymer ?
#
loop_
_entity_poly.entity_id
_entity_poly.type
_entity_poly.pdbx_seq_one_letter_code
_entity_poly.pdbx_strand_id
1 'polypeptide(L)'
;MKMITRRGIFLWILVFAFVFGLGFLTYSLMTDGSSWVMQPYNSHLYYNGELIGAGKITDRNGRSLAETNNGKREYNDSLTTRKATLHAVGDLQGFISTGVQNVYKAKLTGYNSLTGIYSVIKNGSGNDMQLTLDADACDVAYKALSNYKAGTVGVINYKTGETLVMVSTPSYDPQNKPSDIDDNEEYAGAYINRLLTGLYTPGSTFKIVTAICAIENIPDIYDRTFKCTGEYDPGVGTPIECNARHGTLTFEQALAKSCNSTFAQIAIELGPQKLADTAKELGLTSPVSLNNDIQSSTGRFFLEKSDADDYVGWTGIGQGDTLVSPIAMLRLAGAIANDGTAVSLNLVESFATKAGKALDLG
;
A
#
# COMPACT_ATOMS: atom_id res chain seq x y z
N MET A 1 18.40 66.78 -6.62
CA MET A 1 18.98 65.44 -6.45
C MET A 1 18.15 64.50 -5.56
N LYS A 2 17.77 64.84 -4.32
CA LYS A 2 17.04 63.92 -3.40
C LYS A 2 15.72 63.33 -3.93
N MET A 3 14.95 64.08 -4.74
CA MET A 3 13.71 63.55 -5.35
C MET A 3 13.98 62.49 -6.44
N ILE A 4 15.06 62.64 -7.21
CA ILE A 4 15.42 61.69 -8.27
C ILE A 4 15.91 60.37 -7.64
N THR A 5 16.72 60.46 -6.58
CA THR A 5 17.17 59.28 -5.82
C THR A 5 16.01 58.53 -5.17
N ARG A 6 15.03 59.23 -4.56
CA ARG A 6 13.82 58.60 -4.00
C ARG A 6 12.96 57.89 -5.06
N ARG A 7 12.77 58.51 -6.22
CA ARG A 7 12.05 57.90 -7.36
C ARG A 7 12.78 56.67 -7.90
N GLY A 8 14.11 56.71 -7.98
CA GLY A 8 14.94 55.58 -8.39
C GLY A 8 14.86 54.39 -7.42
N ILE A 9 14.90 54.63 -6.11
CA ILE A 9 14.73 53.56 -5.10
C ILE A 9 13.34 52.92 -5.21
N PHE A 10 12.29 53.72 -5.39
CA PHE A 10 10.93 53.21 -5.57
C PHE A 10 10.80 52.33 -6.82
N LEU A 11 11.41 52.73 -7.94
CA LEU A 11 11.47 51.90 -9.15
C LEU A 11 12.20 50.57 -8.90
N TRP A 12 13.32 50.57 -8.17
CA TRP A 12 14.02 49.34 -7.81
C TRP A 12 13.19 48.41 -6.92
N ILE A 13 12.39 48.96 -5.99
CA ILE A 13 11.45 48.18 -5.18
C ILE A 13 10.39 47.53 -6.07
N LEU A 14 9.82 48.27 -7.02
CA LEU A 14 8.84 47.72 -7.97
C LEU A 14 9.45 46.63 -8.87
N VAL A 15 10.67 46.85 -9.39
CA VAL A 15 11.39 45.85 -10.19
C VAL A 15 11.67 44.61 -9.35
N PHE A 16 12.13 44.76 -8.11
CA PHE A 16 12.36 43.64 -7.21
C PHE A 16 11.06 42.88 -6.92
N ALA A 17 9.97 43.59 -6.61
CA ALA A 17 8.67 42.96 -6.37
C ALA A 17 8.16 42.21 -7.61
N PHE A 18 8.36 42.75 -8.81
CA PHE A 18 8.01 42.09 -10.06
C PHE A 18 8.85 40.83 -10.31
N VAL A 19 10.17 40.90 -10.16
CA VAL A 19 11.08 39.75 -10.34
C VAL A 19 10.80 38.68 -9.29
N PHE A 20 10.57 39.08 -8.04
CA PHE A 20 10.17 38.16 -6.97
C PHE A 20 8.83 37.50 -7.29
N GLY A 21 7.83 38.26 -7.72
CA GLY A 21 6.53 37.73 -8.14
C GLY A 21 6.64 36.75 -9.31
N LEU A 22 7.50 37.05 -10.30
CA LEU A 22 7.77 36.16 -11.42
C LEU A 22 8.47 34.88 -10.97
N GLY A 23 9.43 34.98 -10.05
CA GLY A 23 10.11 33.84 -9.45
C GLY A 23 9.13 32.96 -8.65
N PHE A 24 8.29 33.57 -7.83
CA PHE A 24 7.24 32.87 -7.08
C PHE A 24 6.24 32.18 -7.99
N LEU A 25 5.77 32.86 -9.05
CA LEU A 25 4.85 32.28 -10.03
C LEU A 25 5.50 31.10 -10.77
N THR A 26 6.77 31.24 -11.19
CA THR A 26 7.49 30.16 -11.89
C THR A 26 7.70 28.96 -10.97
N TYR A 27 8.08 29.21 -9.72
CA TYR A 27 8.22 28.17 -8.70
C TYR A 27 6.90 27.44 -8.48
N SER A 28 5.82 28.19 -8.22
CA SER A 28 4.49 27.60 -7.99
C SER A 28 3.95 26.86 -9.22
N LEU A 29 4.22 27.35 -10.44
CA LEU A 29 3.85 26.61 -11.65
C LEU A 29 4.62 25.29 -11.78
N MET A 30 5.90 25.27 -11.41
CA MET A 30 6.71 24.06 -11.45
C MET A 30 6.35 23.05 -10.36
N THR A 31 5.95 23.50 -9.17
CA THR A 31 5.59 22.62 -8.05
C THR A 31 4.13 22.18 -8.07
N ASP A 32 3.21 23.09 -8.38
CA ASP A 32 1.77 22.90 -8.18
C ASP A 32 0.98 22.77 -9.49
N GLY A 33 1.61 23.06 -10.64
CA GLY A 33 0.94 23.08 -11.93
C GLY A 33 0.26 21.76 -12.31
N SER A 34 0.86 20.62 -11.94
CA SER A 34 0.23 19.31 -12.14
C SER A 34 -1.07 19.20 -11.34
N SER A 35 -1.03 19.55 -10.05
CA SER A 35 -2.18 19.52 -9.15
C SER A 35 -3.32 20.41 -9.61
N TRP A 36 -3.03 21.58 -10.19
CA TRP A 36 -4.06 22.48 -10.74
C TRP A 36 -4.72 21.91 -11.99
N VAL A 37 -3.95 21.30 -12.88
CA VAL A 37 -4.47 20.74 -14.13
C VAL A 37 -5.29 19.47 -13.88
N MET A 38 -4.95 18.69 -12.84
CA MET A 38 -5.61 17.41 -12.51
C MET A 38 -6.90 17.56 -11.68
N GLN A 39 -7.52 18.73 -11.69
CA GLN A 39 -8.75 18.96 -10.93
C GLN A 39 -9.98 18.47 -11.72
N PRO A 40 -11.02 17.91 -11.04
CA PRO A 40 -12.22 17.39 -11.71
C PRO A 40 -12.99 18.41 -12.56
N TYR A 41 -12.76 19.72 -12.37
CA TYR A 41 -13.34 20.78 -13.19
C TYR A 41 -12.64 20.98 -14.54
N ASN A 42 -11.49 20.33 -14.76
CA ASN A 42 -10.80 20.40 -16.05
C ASN A 42 -11.51 19.54 -17.09
N SER A 43 -12.37 20.18 -17.89
CA SER A 43 -13.16 19.54 -18.96
C SER A 43 -12.34 18.83 -20.03
N HIS A 44 -11.04 19.09 -20.15
CA HIS A 44 -10.16 18.35 -21.07
C HIS A 44 -9.77 16.97 -20.56
N LEU A 45 -9.82 16.75 -19.24
CA LEU A 45 -9.46 15.49 -18.61
C LEU A 45 -10.67 14.80 -17.97
N TYR A 46 -11.70 15.56 -17.62
CA TYR A 46 -12.85 15.09 -16.86
C TYR A 46 -14.18 15.47 -17.52
N TYR A 47 -15.16 14.56 -17.43
CA TYR A 47 -16.55 14.84 -17.76
C TYR A 47 -17.43 14.34 -16.61
N ASN A 48 -18.27 15.21 -16.04
CA ASN A 48 -19.06 14.93 -14.83
C ASN A 48 -18.23 14.39 -13.65
N GLY A 49 -16.97 14.82 -13.53
CA GLY A 49 -16.05 14.37 -12.48
C GLY A 49 -15.37 13.02 -12.74
N GLU A 50 -15.67 12.35 -13.85
CA GLU A 50 -15.02 11.10 -14.27
C GLU A 50 -13.84 11.39 -15.19
N LEU A 51 -12.73 10.68 -14.97
CA LEU A 51 -11.56 10.77 -15.84
C LEU A 51 -11.90 10.24 -17.24
N ILE A 52 -11.79 11.08 -18.25
CA ILE A 52 -12.05 10.76 -19.66
C ILE A 52 -10.80 10.75 -20.55
N GLY A 53 -9.69 11.34 -20.10
CA GLY A 53 -8.48 11.49 -20.91
C GLY A 53 -7.21 10.97 -20.22
N ALA A 54 -6.83 9.72 -20.45
CA ALA A 54 -5.60 9.12 -19.93
C ALA A 54 -5.08 8.01 -20.85
N GLY A 55 -3.80 7.64 -20.73
CA GLY A 55 -3.24 6.52 -21.48
C GLY A 55 -3.75 5.15 -20.99
N LYS A 56 -3.43 4.13 -21.78
CA LYS A 56 -3.85 2.74 -21.56
C LYS A 56 -3.07 2.12 -20.42
N ILE A 57 -3.75 1.37 -19.55
CA ILE A 57 -3.17 0.58 -18.47
C ILE A 57 -3.26 -0.88 -18.89
N THR A 58 -2.13 -1.58 -18.86
CA THR A 58 -2.04 -3.01 -19.19
C THR A 58 -1.47 -3.82 -18.05
N ASP A 59 -1.81 -5.10 -17.99
CA ASP A 59 -1.13 -6.06 -17.12
C ASP A 59 0.22 -6.50 -17.70
N ARG A 60 0.95 -7.37 -16.98
CA ARG A 60 2.26 -7.87 -17.40
C ARG A 60 2.23 -8.62 -18.74
N ASN A 61 1.08 -9.18 -19.11
CA ASN A 61 0.86 -9.96 -20.32
C ASN A 61 0.29 -9.10 -21.47
N GLY A 62 0.15 -7.78 -21.29
CA GLY A 62 -0.36 -6.84 -22.28
C GLY A 62 -1.90 -6.78 -22.36
N ARG A 63 -2.62 -7.42 -21.44
CA ARG A 63 -4.09 -7.33 -21.36
C ARG A 63 -4.48 -5.92 -20.96
N SER A 64 -5.40 -5.30 -21.71
CA SER A 64 -5.94 -3.98 -21.38
C SER A 64 -6.77 -4.05 -20.08
N LEU A 65 -6.42 -3.25 -19.08
CA LEU A 65 -7.16 -3.14 -17.83
C LEU A 65 -8.06 -1.89 -17.82
N ALA A 66 -7.55 -0.79 -18.38
CA ALA A 66 -8.32 0.42 -18.63
C ALA A 66 -7.71 1.21 -19.80
N GLU A 67 -8.54 1.78 -20.66
CA GLU A 67 -8.12 2.60 -21.80
C GLU A 67 -9.11 3.71 -22.09
N THR A 68 -8.68 4.72 -22.85
CA THR A 68 -9.55 5.82 -23.27
C THR A 68 -9.90 5.64 -24.75
N ASN A 69 -11.18 5.46 -25.04
CA ASN A 69 -11.73 5.34 -26.38
C ASN A 69 -12.72 6.47 -26.63
N ASN A 70 -12.46 7.33 -27.62
CA ASN A 70 -13.34 8.45 -28.02
C ASN A 70 -13.79 9.35 -26.85
N GLY A 71 -12.88 9.68 -25.93
CA GLY A 71 -13.20 10.53 -24.78
C GLY A 71 -14.05 9.83 -23.71
N LYS A 72 -14.07 8.50 -23.70
CA LYS A 72 -14.66 7.68 -22.64
C LYS A 72 -13.61 6.74 -22.09
N ARG A 73 -13.55 6.61 -20.77
CA ARG A 73 -12.69 5.64 -20.10
C ARG A 73 -13.42 4.30 -19.99
N GLU A 74 -12.80 3.27 -20.53
CA GLU A 74 -13.35 1.92 -20.60
C GLU A 74 -12.41 0.95 -19.89
N TYR A 75 -12.97 0.11 -19.04
CA TYR A 75 -12.25 -0.97 -18.37
C TYR A 75 -12.33 -2.26 -19.18
N ASN A 76 -11.53 -3.26 -18.78
CA ASN A 76 -11.52 -4.59 -19.41
C ASN A 76 -12.93 -5.19 -19.64
N ASP A 77 -13.14 -5.89 -20.75
CA ASP A 77 -14.45 -6.49 -21.10
C ASP A 77 -14.95 -7.52 -20.06
N SER A 78 -14.05 -8.20 -19.36
CA SER A 78 -14.39 -9.17 -18.31
C SER A 78 -14.82 -8.46 -17.02
N LEU A 79 -16.08 -8.64 -16.62
CA LEU A 79 -16.58 -8.18 -15.31
C LEU A 79 -15.70 -8.68 -14.14
N THR A 80 -15.26 -9.93 -14.19
CA THR A 80 -14.38 -10.49 -13.15
C THR A 80 -13.09 -9.71 -13.06
N THR A 81 -12.43 -9.46 -14.19
CA THR A 81 -11.16 -8.74 -14.23
C THR A 81 -11.32 -7.32 -13.74
N ARG A 82 -12.38 -6.62 -14.15
CA ARG A 82 -12.68 -5.26 -13.66
C ARG A 82 -12.79 -5.20 -12.14
N LYS A 83 -13.52 -6.15 -11.53
CA LYS A 83 -13.67 -6.21 -10.07
C LYS A 83 -12.39 -6.67 -9.37
N ALA A 84 -11.67 -7.61 -9.96
CA ALA A 84 -10.44 -8.17 -9.41
C ALA A 84 -9.30 -7.14 -9.36
N THR A 85 -9.15 -6.33 -10.41
CA THR A 85 -8.08 -5.32 -10.49
C THR A 85 -8.50 -3.94 -10.02
N LEU A 86 -9.74 -3.76 -9.54
CA LEU A 86 -10.32 -2.45 -9.17
C LEU A 86 -9.39 -1.64 -8.25
N HIS A 87 -8.92 -2.23 -7.15
CA HIS A 87 -8.15 -1.48 -6.15
C HIS A 87 -6.73 -1.14 -6.58
N ALA A 88 -6.19 -1.88 -7.55
CA ALA A 88 -4.89 -1.59 -8.11
C ALA A 88 -5.00 -0.56 -9.26
N VAL A 89 -5.98 -0.71 -10.15
CA VAL A 89 -6.21 0.21 -11.28
C VAL A 89 -6.77 1.55 -10.78
N GLY A 90 -7.74 1.51 -9.87
CA GLY A 90 -8.51 2.65 -9.39
C GLY A 90 -9.81 2.87 -10.17
N ASP A 91 -10.69 3.67 -9.60
CA ASP A 91 -11.99 4.06 -10.18
C ASP A 91 -11.89 5.37 -11.00
N LEU A 92 -12.99 5.75 -11.64
CA LEU A 92 -13.07 6.95 -12.49
C LEU A 92 -13.06 8.27 -11.73
N GLN A 93 -13.52 8.25 -10.47
CA GLN A 93 -13.76 9.43 -9.65
C GLN A 93 -12.63 9.65 -8.63
N GLY A 94 -11.71 8.69 -8.51
CA GLY A 94 -10.56 8.75 -7.63
C GLY A 94 -10.88 8.46 -6.15
N PHE A 95 -11.99 7.76 -5.87
CA PHE A 95 -12.33 7.35 -4.51
C PHE A 95 -11.34 6.34 -3.93
N ILE A 96 -10.76 5.50 -4.77
CA ILE A 96 -9.66 4.60 -4.41
C ILE A 96 -8.35 5.37 -4.58
N SER A 97 -7.94 6.06 -3.52
CA SER A 97 -6.79 6.97 -3.53
C SER A 97 -5.46 6.30 -3.91
N THR A 98 -5.31 5.00 -3.61
CA THR A 98 -4.12 4.19 -3.90
C THR A 98 -4.09 3.59 -5.32
N GLY A 99 -5.19 3.69 -6.08
CA GLY A 99 -5.25 3.16 -7.43
C GLY A 99 -4.31 3.91 -8.38
N VAL A 100 -3.68 3.19 -9.30
CA VAL A 100 -2.67 3.78 -10.20
C VAL A 100 -3.22 4.90 -11.05
N GLN A 101 -4.51 4.89 -11.41
CA GLN A 101 -5.16 6.00 -12.11
C GLN A 101 -5.11 7.29 -11.32
N ASN A 102 -5.27 7.23 -9.99
CA ASN A 102 -5.26 8.39 -9.13
C ASN A 102 -3.82 8.84 -8.80
N VAL A 103 -2.97 7.89 -8.41
CA VAL A 103 -1.58 8.18 -8.02
C VAL A 103 -0.76 8.69 -9.21
N TYR A 104 -0.90 8.05 -10.36
CA TYR A 104 -0.13 8.36 -11.57
C TYR A 104 -0.89 9.20 -12.59
N LYS A 105 -1.97 9.88 -12.18
CA LYS A 105 -2.81 10.69 -13.09
C LYS A 105 -2.00 11.60 -14.00
N ALA A 106 -1.03 12.33 -13.46
CA ALA A 106 -0.20 13.25 -14.24
C ALA A 106 0.69 12.53 -15.28
N LYS A 107 1.27 11.38 -14.92
CA LYS A 107 2.05 10.56 -15.86
C LYS A 107 1.12 9.97 -16.93
N LEU A 108 -0.04 9.43 -16.54
CA LEU A 108 -1.04 8.84 -17.44
C LEU A 108 -1.68 9.84 -18.40
N THR A 109 -1.88 11.09 -17.99
CA THR A 109 -2.39 12.17 -18.87
C THR A 109 -1.26 12.82 -19.69
N GLY A 110 -0.02 12.35 -19.56
CA GLY A 110 1.13 12.94 -20.22
C GLY A 110 1.34 14.43 -19.91
N TYR A 111 1.07 14.83 -18.66
CA TYR A 111 1.33 16.18 -18.19
C TYR A 111 2.83 16.48 -18.27
N ASN A 112 3.16 17.67 -18.77
CA ASN A 112 4.51 18.19 -18.81
C ASN A 112 4.49 19.65 -18.33
N SER A 113 5.44 20.04 -17.49
CA SER A 113 5.46 21.39 -16.90
C SER A 113 5.58 22.53 -17.94
N LEU A 114 6.07 22.25 -19.15
CA LEU A 114 6.16 23.23 -20.24
C LEU A 114 4.91 23.22 -21.14
N THR A 115 4.39 22.05 -21.49
CA THR A 115 3.31 21.91 -22.48
C THR A 115 1.94 21.59 -21.86
N GLY A 116 1.85 21.50 -20.54
CA GLY A 116 0.65 21.07 -19.83
C GLY A 116 0.17 19.69 -20.30
N ILE A 117 -1.12 19.60 -20.63
CA ILE A 117 -1.81 18.38 -21.12
C ILE A 117 -2.02 18.37 -22.64
N TYR A 118 -1.19 19.10 -23.39
CA TYR A 118 -1.29 19.18 -24.85
C TYR A 118 -1.28 17.79 -25.53
N SER A 119 -0.56 16.82 -24.97
CA SER A 119 -0.49 15.44 -25.45
C SER A 119 -1.88 14.78 -25.51
N VAL A 120 -2.65 14.83 -24.42
CA VAL A 120 -4.01 14.28 -24.35
C VAL A 120 -4.97 15.05 -25.24
N ILE A 121 -4.90 16.38 -25.25
CA ILE A 121 -5.79 17.21 -26.08
C ILE A 121 -5.59 16.91 -27.57
N LYS A 122 -4.34 16.72 -28.00
CA LYS A 122 -4.01 16.46 -29.42
C LYS A 122 -4.26 15.02 -29.84
N ASN A 123 -3.87 14.05 -29.00
CA ASN A 123 -3.81 12.64 -29.38
C ASN A 123 -4.99 11.83 -28.82
N GLY A 124 -5.90 12.44 -28.05
CA GLY A 124 -7.04 11.79 -27.43
C GLY A 124 -6.71 10.87 -26.25
N SER A 125 -5.43 10.69 -25.91
CA SER A 125 -4.96 9.86 -24.79
C SER A 125 -3.51 10.21 -24.42
N GLY A 126 -3.13 9.89 -23.18
CA GLY A 126 -1.82 10.23 -22.62
C GLY A 126 -0.80 9.09 -22.72
N ASN A 127 0.04 8.93 -21.70
CA ASN A 127 1.08 7.90 -21.67
C ASN A 127 0.49 6.57 -21.20
N ASP A 128 0.84 5.50 -21.90
CA ASP A 128 0.46 4.14 -21.55
C ASP A 128 1.34 3.64 -20.39
N MET A 129 0.78 2.75 -19.59
CA MET A 129 1.38 2.18 -18.39
C MET A 129 1.25 0.66 -18.45
N GLN A 130 2.33 -0.03 -18.09
CA GLN A 130 2.32 -1.46 -17.85
C GLN A 130 2.48 -1.74 -16.36
N LEU A 131 1.58 -2.56 -15.81
CA LEU A 131 1.64 -3.04 -14.43
C LEU A 131 2.37 -4.38 -14.36
N THR A 132 2.88 -4.71 -13.18
CA THR A 132 3.47 -6.01 -12.85
C THR A 132 2.41 -7.09 -12.57
N LEU A 133 1.14 -6.67 -12.41
CA LEU A 133 -0.01 -7.54 -12.15
C LEU A 133 -0.17 -8.60 -13.23
N ASP A 134 -0.63 -9.78 -12.79
CA ASP A 134 -1.17 -10.82 -13.65
C ASP A 134 -2.71 -10.83 -13.49
N ALA A 135 -3.43 -10.44 -14.54
CA ALA A 135 -4.89 -10.32 -14.46
C ALA A 135 -5.58 -11.67 -14.24
N ASP A 136 -5.04 -12.76 -14.79
CA ASP A 136 -5.62 -14.11 -14.61
C ASP A 136 -5.44 -14.59 -13.17
N ALA A 137 -4.27 -14.32 -12.57
CA ALA A 137 -4.04 -14.60 -11.15
C ALA A 137 -4.95 -13.75 -10.24
N CYS A 138 -5.19 -12.48 -10.60
CA CYS A 138 -6.14 -11.62 -9.89
C CYS A 138 -7.57 -12.17 -9.97
N ASP A 139 -8.00 -12.67 -11.13
CA ASP A 139 -9.32 -13.29 -11.30
C ASP A 139 -9.50 -14.51 -10.41
N VAL A 140 -8.47 -15.36 -10.30
CA VAL A 140 -8.46 -16.53 -9.40
C VAL A 140 -8.56 -16.08 -7.94
N ALA A 141 -7.76 -15.11 -7.52
CA ALA A 141 -7.76 -14.59 -6.17
C ALA A 141 -9.11 -13.93 -5.80
N TYR A 142 -9.70 -13.18 -6.74
CA TYR A 142 -11.02 -12.57 -6.55
C TYR A 142 -12.13 -13.61 -6.37
N LYS A 143 -12.13 -14.67 -7.20
CA LYS A 143 -13.08 -15.79 -7.04
C LYS A 143 -12.89 -16.54 -5.73
N ALA A 144 -11.64 -16.71 -5.27
CA ALA A 144 -11.38 -17.32 -3.97
C ALA A 144 -11.94 -16.47 -2.81
N LEU A 145 -11.98 -15.15 -2.96
CA LEU A 145 -12.55 -14.23 -1.97
C LEU A 145 -14.08 -14.05 -2.10
N SER A 146 -14.73 -14.51 -3.17
CA SER A 146 -16.13 -14.13 -3.49
C SER A 146 -17.16 -14.61 -2.46
N ASN A 147 -16.82 -15.62 -1.66
CA ASN A 147 -17.70 -16.15 -0.60
C ASN A 147 -17.47 -15.48 0.77
N TYR A 148 -16.53 -14.53 0.86
CA TYR A 148 -16.21 -13.82 2.08
C TYR A 148 -16.72 -12.38 2.01
N LYS A 149 -17.22 -11.86 3.14
CA LYS A 149 -17.73 -10.48 3.22
C LYS A 149 -16.66 -9.44 2.88
N ALA A 150 -15.44 -9.66 3.38
CA ALA A 150 -14.31 -8.76 3.14
C ALA A 150 -12.99 -9.50 3.32
N GLY A 151 -11.97 -9.10 2.56
CA GLY A 151 -10.65 -9.72 2.61
C GLY A 151 -9.71 -9.20 1.52
N THR A 152 -8.47 -9.67 1.53
CA THR A 152 -7.47 -9.31 0.52
C THR A 152 -6.54 -10.47 0.23
N VAL A 153 -6.03 -10.51 -1.00
CA VAL A 153 -4.96 -11.41 -1.42
C VAL A 153 -3.89 -10.57 -2.10
N GLY A 154 -2.64 -10.72 -1.62
CA GLY A 154 -1.45 -10.14 -2.21
C GLY A 154 -0.46 -11.23 -2.59
N VAL A 155 0.17 -11.10 -3.77
CA VAL A 155 1.25 -11.98 -4.21
C VAL A 155 2.37 -11.11 -4.77
N ILE A 156 3.59 -11.35 -4.28
CA ILE A 156 4.79 -10.68 -4.76
C ILE A 156 5.80 -11.70 -5.27
N ASN A 157 6.61 -11.30 -6.25
CA ASN A 157 7.86 -11.97 -6.54
C ASN A 157 8.92 -11.46 -5.54
N TYR A 158 9.29 -12.30 -4.57
CA TYR A 158 10.23 -11.90 -3.51
C TYR A 158 11.66 -11.61 -4.00
N LYS A 159 12.00 -12.00 -5.24
CA LYS A 159 13.33 -11.73 -5.84
C LYS A 159 13.38 -10.40 -6.58
N THR A 160 12.29 -10.01 -7.23
CA THR A 160 12.22 -8.80 -8.09
C THR A 160 11.43 -7.66 -7.45
N GLY A 161 10.57 -7.95 -6.49
CA GLY A 161 9.64 -7.00 -5.87
C GLY A 161 8.36 -6.77 -6.69
N GLU A 162 8.18 -7.43 -7.83
CA GLU A 162 6.96 -7.30 -8.63
C GLU A 162 5.72 -7.74 -7.83
N THR A 163 4.70 -6.89 -7.77
CA THR A 163 3.39 -7.22 -7.20
C THR A 163 2.52 -7.86 -8.28
N LEU A 164 2.33 -9.17 -8.20
CA LEU A 164 1.60 -9.96 -9.20
C LEU A 164 0.09 -9.96 -8.96
N VAL A 165 -0.33 -9.88 -7.70
CA VAL A 165 -1.74 -9.89 -7.29
C VAL A 165 -1.95 -8.83 -6.21
N MET A 166 -2.96 -7.99 -6.40
CA MET A 166 -3.44 -6.99 -5.42
C MET A 166 -4.96 -6.93 -5.49
N VAL A 167 -5.63 -7.83 -4.76
CA VAL A 167 -7.09 -7.95 -4.77
C VAL A 167 -7.65 -7.61 -3.39
N SER A 168 -8.70 -6.80 -3.34
CA SER A 168 -9.48 -6.53 -2.13
C SER A 168 -10.97 -6.78 -2.36
N THR A 169 -11.67 -7.21 -1.31
CA THR A 169 -13.13 -7.36 -1.28
C THR A 169 -13.72 -6.69 -0.03
N PRO A 170 -14.96 -6.16 -0.10
CA PRO A 170 -15.83 -6.12 -1.27
C PRO A 170 -15.28 -5.20 -2.38
N SER A 171 -15.71 -5.47 -3.61
CA SER A 171 -15.32 -4.75 -4.83
C SER A 171 -16.57 -4.55 -5.70
N TYR A 172 -16.55 -3.55 -6.58
CA TYR A 172 -17.66 -3.19 -7.47
C TYR A 172 -17.18 -3.10 -8.93
N ASP A 173 -18.12 -3.05 -9.88
CA ASP A 173 -17.78 -2.80 -11.28
C ASP A 173 -17.44 -1.31 -11.48
N PRO A 174 -16.18 -0.91 -11.75
CA PRO A 174 -15.83 0.49 -11.97
C PRO A 174 -16.49 1.12 -13.21
N GLN A 175 -16.97 0.32 -14.17
CA GLN A 175 -17.71 0.82 -15.34
C GLN A 175 -19.18 1.08 -15.03
N ASN A 176 -19.75 0.34 -14.08
CA ASN A 176 -21.16 0.37 -13.68
C ASN A 176 -21.24 0.46 -12.17
N LYS A 177 -20.75 1.59 -11.63
CA LYS A 177 -20.72 1.84 -10.20
C LYS A 177 -22.16 1.75 -9.64
N PRO A 178 -22.42 0.91 -8.61
CA PRO A 178 -23.72 0.86 -7.96
C PRO A 178 -24.11 2.23 -7.39
N SER A 179 -25.35 2.67 -7.62
CA SER A 179 -25.83 3.96 -7.15
C SER A 179 -26.00 4.01 -5.62
N ASP A 180 -26.16 2.85 -4.99
CA ASP A 180 -26.37 2.63 -3.55
C ASP A 180 -25.08 2.19 -2.83
N ILE A 181 -23.91 2.27 -3.48
CA ILE A 181 -22.63 1.76 -2.95
C ILE A 181 -22.28 2.31 -1.56
N ASP A 182 -22.70 3.54 -1.25
CA ASP A 182 -22.37 4.21 0.02
C ASP A 182 -23.37 3.82 1.14
N ASP A 183 -24.57 3.34 0.78
CA ASP A 183 -25.65 2.99 1.72
C ASP A 183 -25.85 1.47 1.87
N ASN A 184 -25.31 0.67 0.95
CA ASN A 184 -25.48 -0.77 0.91
C ASN A 184 -24.34 -1.52 1.61
N GLU A 185 -24.68 -2.30 2.64
CA GLU A 185 -23.73 -3.07 3.45
C GLU A 185 -22.88 -4.08 2.64
N GLU A 186 -23.37 -4.54 1.48
CA GLU A 186 -22.60 -5.41 0.58
C GLU A 186 -21.31 -4.72 0.10
N TYR A 187 -21.34 -3.40 -0.04
CA TYR A 187 -20.22 -2.59 -0.50
C TYR A 187 -19.50 -1.85 0.64
N ALA A 188 -19.73 -2.24 1.90
CA ALA A 188 -19.09 -1.62 3.05
C ALA A 188 -17.55 -1.65 2.94
N GLY A 189 -16.96 -0.46 2.78
CA GLY A 189 -15.52 -0.30 2.58
C GLY A 189 -15.04 -0.79 1.21
N ALA A 190 -15.87 -0.74 0.16
CA ALA A 190 -15.49 -1.16 -1.18
C ALA A 190 -14.40 -0.29 -1.82
N TYR A 191 -14.18 0.94 -1.34
CA TYR A 191 -13.05 1.78 -1.77
C TYR A 191 -11.72 1.44 -1.06
N ILE A 192 -11.76 0.65 0.02
CA ILE A 192 -10.58 0.33 0.83
C ILE A 192 -9.73 -0.72 0.10
N ASN A 193 -8.52 -0.33 -0.29
CA ASN A 193 -7.47 -1.26 -0.68
C ASN A 193 -6.90 -1.92 0.58
N ARG A 194 -7.48 -3.05 0.99
CA ARG A 194 -7.17 -3.73 2.24
C ARG A 194 -5.73 -4.26 2.31
N LEU A 195 -5.10 -4.51 1.16
CA LEU A 195 -3.68 -4.89 1.12
C LEU A 195 -2.77 -3.75 1.59
N LEU A 196 -3.05 -2.52 1.13
CA LEU A 196 -2.21 -1.35 1.37
C LEU A 196 -2.66 -0.51 2.58
N THR A 197 -3.95 -0.23 2.70
CA THR A 197 -4.48 0.71 3.70
C THR A 197 -5.21 0.04 4.85
N GLY A 198 -5.45 -1.27 4.75
CA GLY A 198 -6.01 -2.05 5.85
C GLY A 198 -4.99 -2.21 6.99
N LEU A 199 -5.46 -2.08 8.22
CA LEU A 199 -4.67 -2.32 9.44
C LEU A 199 -5.43 -3.36 10.27
N TYR A 200 -4.78 -4.49 10.53
CA TYR A 200 -5.41 -5.64 11.18
C TYR A 200 -4.53 -6.17 12.30
N THR A 201 -5.16 -6.70 13.33
CA THR A 201 -4.48 -7.50 14.34
C THR A 201 -3.91 -8.75 13.67
N PRO A 202 -2.58 -8.95 13.66
CA PRO A 202 -1.95 -10.03 12.90
C PRO A 202 -2.24 -11.42 13.48
N GLY A 203 -2.51 -11.51 14.78
CA GLY A 203 -2.59 -12.78 15.48
C GLY A 203 -1.34 -13.62 15.24
N SER A 204 -1.53 -14.93 15.05
CA SER A 204 -0.42 -15.89 14.97
C SER A 204 0.63 -15.62 13.89
N THR A 205 0.34 -14.82 12.85
CA THR A 205 1.38 -14.45 11.88
C THR A 205 2.48 -13.59 12.51
N PHE A 206 2.19 -12.87 13.60
CA PHE A 206 3.17 -12.09 14.33
C PHE A 206 4.20 -12.95 15.09
N LYS A 207 3.90 -14.22 15.37
CA LYS A 207 4.88 -15.13 15.98
C LYS A 207 6.15 -15.29 15.14
N ILE A 208 6.10 -14.98 13.85
CA ILE A 208 7.29 -14.87 13.00
C ILE A 208 8.22 -13.77 13.52
N VAL A 209 7.69 -12.60 13.90
CA VAL A 209 8.47 -11.49 14.49
C VAL A 209 9.07 -11.91 15.82
N THR A 210 8.26 -12.51 16.69
CA THR A 210 8.72 -13.02 17.98
C THR A 210 9.77 -14.13 17.83
N ALA A 211 9.64 -15.00 16.82
CA ALA A 211 10.63 -16.02 16.50
C ALA A 211 11.96 -15.39 16.06
N ILE A 212 11.93 -14.40 15.16
CA ILE A 212 13.12 -13.66 14.73
C ILE A 212 13.81 -13.01 15.94
N CYS A 213 13.04 -12.31 16.77
CA CYS A 213 13.55 -11.68 17.99
C CYS A 213 14.21 -12.71 18.93
N ALA A 214 13.58 -13.88 19.10
CA ALA A 214 14.11 -14.98 19.92
C ALA A 214 15.43 -15.53 19.37
N ILE A 215 15.51 -15.77 18.06
CA ILE A 215 16.71 -16.29 17.39
C ILE A 215 17.90 -15.35 17.60
N GLU A 216 17.67 -14.04 17.57
CA GLU A 216 18.72 -13.03 17.73
C GLU A 216 19.14 -12.81 19.19
N ASN A 217 18.24 -13.06 20.15
CA ASN A 217 18.42 -12.61 21.53
C ASN A 217 18.48 -13.73 22.57
N ILE A 218 18.17 -14.98 22.21
CA ILE A 218 18.15 -16.13 23.10
C ILE A 218 19.12 -17.21 22.54
N PRO A 219 20.37 -17.27 23.04
CA PRO A 219 21.43 -18.10 22.44
C PRO A 219 21.14 -19.60 22.37
N ASP A 220 20.34 -20.12 23.30
CA ASP A 220 20.02 -21.54 23.43
C ASP A 220 18.59 -21.88 22.93
N ILE A 221 17.91 -20.97 22.21
CA ILE A 221 16.49 -21.14 21.85
C ILE A 221 16.19 -22.44 21.11
N TYR A 222 17.10 -22.91 20.26
CA TYR A 222 16.93 -24.12 19.47
C TYR A 222 17.06 -25.42 20.28
N ASP A 223 17.76 -25.38 21.42
CA ASP A 223 17.97 -26.54 22.30
C ASP A 223 16.88 -26.67 23.37
N ARG A 224 16.03 -25.64 23.51
CA ARG A 224 14.99 -25.58 24.53
C ARG A 224 13.78 -26.45 24.19
N THR A 225 13.12 -26.89 25.27
CA THR A 225 11.80 -27.51 25.20
C THR A 225 10.81 -26.73 26.05
N PHE A 226 9.57 -26.67 25.59
CA PHE A 226 8.49 -25.90 26.20
C PHE A 226 7.31 -26.83 26.45
N LYS A 227 6.69 -26.73 27.63
CA LYS A 227 5.51 -27.52 27.98
C LYS A 227 4.25 -26.68 27.79
N CYS A 228 3.36 -27.15 26.93
CA CYS A 228 2.04 -26.56 26.70
C CYS A 228 0.94 -27.48 27.24
N THR A 229 0.24 -27.03 28.29
CA THR A 229 -0.90 -27.73 28.91
C THR A 229 -2.27 -27.22 28.42
N GLY A 230 -2.27 -26.33 27.43
CA GLY A 230 -3.48 -25.66 26.91
C GLY A 230 -3.50 -24.15 27.15
N GLU A 231 -2.60 -23.64 27.98
CA GLU A 231 -2.45 -22.21 28.26
C GLU A 231 -1.04 -21.93 28.79
N TYR A 232 -0.72 -20.66 29.00
CA TYR A 232 0.40 -20.21 29.82
C TYR A 232 -0.09 -19.16 30.81
N ASP A 233 0.13 -19.40 32.10
CA ASP A 233 -0.19 -18.45 33.17
C ASP A 233 1.10 -17.73 33.60
N PRO A 234 1.23 -16.41 33.33
CA PRO A 234 2.38 -15.63 33.77
C PRO A 234 2.31 -15.22 35.25
N GLY A 235 1.26 -15.61 35.98
CA GLY A 235 1.04 -15.28 37.39
C GLY A 235 0.45 -13.89 37.64
N VAL A 236 0.16 -13.15 36.56
CA VAL A 236 -0.50 -11.84 36.58
C VAL A 236 -1.52 -11.77 35.45
N GLY A 237 -2.59 -11.02 35.64
CA GLY A 237 -3.59 -10.75 34.59
C GLY A 237 -4.28 -12.01 34.06
N THR A 238 -4.52 -12.08 32.74
CA THR A 238 -5.28 -13.18 32.12
C THR A 238 -4.36 -14.22 31.48
N PRO A 239 -4.49 -15.53 31.81
CA PRO A 239 -3.72 -16.58 31.16
C PRO A 239 -3.82 -16.55 29.64
N ILE A 240 -2.71 -16.84 28.96
CA ILE A 240 -2.65 -16.91 27.51
C ILE A 240 -3.14 -18.28 27.06
N GLU A 241 -4.39 -18.35 26.63
CA GLU A 241 -5.00 -19.58 26.12
C GLU A 241 -4.33 -20.06 24.83
N CYS A 242 -4.21 -21.37 24.69
CA CYS A 242 -3.67 -22.04 23.51
C CYS A 242 -4.79 -22.78 22.77
N ASN A 243 -4.69 -22.83 21.44
CA ASN A 243 -5.65 -23.52 20.57
C ASN A 243 -5.71 -25.04 20.79
N ALA A 244 -4.71 -25.62 21.45
CA ALA A 244 -4.69 -27.03 21.83
C ALA A 244 -3.69 -27.28 22.98
N ARG A 245 -3.76 -28.49 23.54
CA ARG A 245 -2.75 -29.03 24.46
C ARG A 245 -1.66 -29.72 23.66
N HIS A 246 -0.54 -29.03 23.44
CA HIS A 246 0.51 -29.55 22.56
C HIS A 246 1.53 -30.48 23.24
N GLY A 247 1.54 -30.55 24.57
CA GLY A 247 2.54 -31.32 25.31
C GLY A 247 3.90 -30.63 25.32
N THR A 248 4.98 -31.42 25.33
CA THR A 248 6.34 -30.89 25.23
C THR A 248 6.71 -30.68 23.77
N LEU A 249 7.17 -29.47 23.44
CA LEU A 249 7.54 -29.05 22.09
C LEU A 249 8.94 -28.45 22.07
N THR A 250 9.68 -28.68 20.99
CA THR A 250 10.84 -27.82 20.65
C THR A 250 10.36 -26.46 20.14
N PHE A 251 11.28 -25.50 20.01
CA PHE A 251 10.98 -24.19 19.40
C PHE A 251 10.38 -24.31 17.99
N GLU A 252 10.98 -25.14 17.13
CA GLU A 252 10.49 -25.38 15.77
C GLU A 252 9.09 -26.00 15.75
N GLN A 253 8.85 -26.99 16.62
CA GLN A 253 7.54 -27.63 16.74
C GLN A 253 6.48 -26.65 17.25
N ALA A 254 6.86 -25.75 18.16
CA ALA A 254 5.97 -24.71 18.66
C ALA A 254 5.58 -23.71 17.56
N LEU A 255 6.52 -23.31 16.69
CA LEU A 255 6.23 -22.46 15.53
C LEU A 255 5.32 -23.18 14.55
N ALA A 256 5.65 -24.43 14.20
CA ALA A 256 4.87 -25.25 13.26
C ALA A 256 3.43 -25.50 13.73
N LYS A 257 3.22 -25.67 15.04
CA LYS A 257 1.88 -25.85 15.64
C LYS A 257 1.21 -24.54 16.06
N SER A 258 1.89 -23.40 15.88
CA SER A 258 1.43 -22.08 16.33
C SER A 258 1.06 -22.07 17.83
N CYS A 259 1.88 -22.66 18.69
CA CYS A 259 1.60 -22.78 20.12
C CYS A 259 1.63 -21.41 20.84
N ASN A 260 0.46 -20.91 21.28
CA ASN A 260 0.37 -19.62 22.01
C ASN A 260 1.16 -19.67 23.32
N SER A 261 1.01 -20.75 24.10
CA SER A 261 1.67 -20.94 25.40
C SER A 261 3.20 -20.80 25.31
N THR A 262 3.82 -21.39 24.29
CA THR A 262 5.27 -21.29 24.06
C THR A 262 5.68 -19.89 23.61
N PHE A 263 4.98 -19.30 22.65
CA PHE A 263 5.35 -17.97 22.16
C PHE A 263 5.08 -16.85 23.15
N ALA A 264 4.10 -17.01 24.06
CA ALA A 264 3.90 -16.10 25.18
C ALA A 264 5.08 -16.14 26.16
N GLN A 265 5.53 -17.35 26.54
CA GLN A 265 6.74 -17.53 27.38
C GLN A 265 7.96 -16.83 26.76
N ILE A 266 8.19 -17.07 25.47
CA ILE A 266 9.31 -16.46 24.74
C ILE A 266 9.17 -14.94 24.68
N ALA A 267 7.98 -14.42 24.38
CA ALA A 267 7.73 -12.98 24.32
C ALA A 267 7.98 -12.28 25.66
N ILE A 268 7.56 -12.90 26.76
CA ILE A 268 7.78 -12.36 28.11
C ILE A 268 9.27 -12.37 28.47
N GLU A 269 10.00 -13.45 28.15
CA GLU A 269 11.45 -13.51 28.36
C GLU A 269 12.22 -12.46 27.55
N LEU A 270 11.81 -12.21 26.30
CA LEU A 270 12.38 -11.15 25.48
C LEU A 270 12.08 -9.76 26.03
N GLY A 271 10.86 -9.57 26.50
CA GLY A 271 10.35 -8.33 27.07
C GLY A 271 9.98 -7.26 26.03
N PRO A 272 9.31 -6.18 26.48
CA PRO A 272 8.76 -5.11 25.65
C PRO A 272 9.73 -4.50 24.64
N GLN A 273 10.92 -4.11 25.11
CA GLN A 273 11.86 -3.31 24.33
C GLN A 273 12.39 -4.06 23.11
N LYS A 274 12.82 -5.31 23.30
CA LYS A 274 13.36 -6.13 22.20
C LYS A 274 12.29 -6.41 21.14
N LEU A 275 11.06 -6.71 21.56
CA LEU A 275 9.95 -6.91 20.63
C LEU A 275 9.62 -5.64 19.83
N ALA A 276 9.62 -4.48 20.49
CA ALA A 276 9.37 -3.20 19.83
C ALA A 276 10.48 -2.82 18.84
N ASP A 277 11.75 -3.03 19.22
CA ASP A 277 12.90 -2.78 18.36
C ASP A 277 12.88 -3.72 17.15
N THR A 278 12.67 -5.03 17.35
CA THR A 278 12.55 -5.98 16.23
C THR A 278 11.39 -5.64 15.30
N ALA A 279 10.19 -5.28 15.83
CA ALA A 279 9.06 -4.89 14.99
C ALA A 279 9.37 -3.65 14.13
N LYS A 280 10.13 -2.71 14.67
CA LYS A 280 10.60 -1.50 13.96
C LYS A 280 11.67 -1.83 12.91
N GLU A 281 12.65 -2.66 13.25
CA GLU A 281 13.73 -3.08 12.34
C GLU A 281 13.21 -3.88 11.15
N LEU A 282 12.21 -4.74 11.36
CA LEU A 282 11.48 -5.43 10.28
C LEU A 282 10.56 -4.50 9.48
N GLY A 283 10.45 -3.23 9.89
CA GLY A 283 9.70 -2.18 9.20
C GLY A 283 8.19 -2.32 9.28
N LEU A 284 7.65 -3.01 10.30
CA LEU A 284 6.20 -3.16 10.50
C LEU A 284 5.53 -1.86 10.99
N THR A 285 6.31 -0.95 11.54
CA THR A 285 5.88 0.39 12.00
C THR A 285 6.27 1.50 11.03
N SER A 286 6.55 1.15 9.77
CA SER A 286 6.82 2.07 8.66
C SER A 286 5.95 1.72 7.46
N PRO A 287 5.57 2.70 6.61
CA PRO A 287 4.83 2.40 5.40
C PRO A 287 5.66 1.52 4.46
N VAL A 288 4.99 0.61 3.74
CA VAL A 288 5.56 -0.10 2.60
C VAL A 288 5.30 0.75 1.37
N SER A 289 6.37 1.02 0.64
CA SER A 289 6.37 1.81 -0.58
C SER A 289 6.35 0.90 -1.80
N LEU A 290 5.46 1.17 -2.76
CA LEU A 290 5.45 0.57 -4.08
C LEU A 290 5.81 1.64 -5.11
N ASN A 291 6.88 1.41 -5.90
CA ASN A 291 7.42 2.38 -6.86
C ASN A 291 7.69 3.79 -6.27
N ASN A 292 7.91 3.93 -4.96
CA ASN A 292 8.08 5.22 -4.25
C ASN A 292 6.85 6.14 -4.17
N ASP A 293 5.87 5.98 -5.06
CA ASP A 293 4.71 6.88 -5.12
C ASP A 293 3.47 6.33 -4.38
N ILE A 294 3.34 5.01 -4.24
CA ILE A 294 2.21 4.39 -3.54
C ILE A 294 2.65 3.96 -2.15
N GLN A 295 2.02 4.55 -1.12
CA GLN A 295 2.34 4.27 0.28
C GLN A 295 1.24 3.45 0.95
N SER A 296 1.63 2.40 1.68
CA SER A 296 0.73 1.69 2.59
C SER A 296 0.43 2.53 3.83
N SER A 297 -0.62 2.19 4.57
CA SER A 297 -0.79 2.67 5.94
C SER A 297 0.35 2.18 6.83
N THR A 298 0.74 3.01 7.79
CA THR A 298 1.75 2.68 8.80
C THR A 298 1.13 1.78 9.87
N GLY A 299 1.75 0.62 10.13
CA GLY A 299 1.37 -0.24 11.24
C GLY A 299 1.71 0.39 12.60
N ARG A 300 1.10 -0.13 13.66
CA ARG A 300 1.41 0.22 15.04
C ARG A 300 1.76 -1.03 15.84
N PHE A 301 2.83 -0.94 16.59
CA PHE A 301 3.23 -1.91 17.60
C PHE A 301 3.64 -1.12 18.83
N PHE A 302 3.04 -1.44 19.98
CA PHE A 302 3.26 -0.69 21.21
C PHE A 302 3.35 -1.63 22.39
N LEU A 303 4.50 -1.58 23.06
CA LEU A 303 4.74 -2.15 24.37
C LEU A 303 5.61 -1.18 25.15
N GLU A 304 5.22 -0.88 26.38
CA GLU A 304 6.00 -0.12 27.34
C GLU A 304 6.74 -1.04 28.30
N LYS A 305 7.85 -0.56 28.87
CA LYS A 305 8.62 -1.32 29.87
C LYS A 305 7.79 -1.69 31.12
N SER A 306 6.76 -0.92 31.43
CA SER A 306 5.87 -1.12 32.57
C SER A 306 4.71 -2.09 32.30
N ASP A 307 4.56 -2.56 31.06
CA ASP A 307 3.47 -3.48 30.72
C ASP A 307 3.60 -4.81 31.47
N ALA A 308 2.46 -5.33 31.92
CA ALA A 308 2.39 -6.60 32.62
C ALA A 308 2.66 -7.79 31.68
N ASP A 309 3.20 -8.87 32.23
CA ASP A 309 3.63 -10.04 31.46
C ASP A 309 2.50 -10.68 30.65
N ASP A 310 1.25 -10.64 31.13
CA ASP A 310 0.12 -11.14 30.32
C ASP A 310 -0.10 -10.32 29.05
N TYR A 311 -0.05 -9.00 29.16
CA TYR A 311 -0.19 -8.10 28.02
C TYR A 311 0.99 -8.23 27.05
N VAL A 312 2.22 -8.39 27.57
CA VAL A 312 3.41 -8.68 26.74
C VAL A 312 3.26 -10.03 26.03
N GLY A 313 2.78 -11.06 26.74
CA GLY A 313 2.53 -12.39 26.18
C GLY A 313 1.48 -12.39 25.06
N TRP A 314 0.33 -11.74 25.29
CA TRP A 314 -0.72 -11.57 24.27
C TRP A 314 -0.22 -10.77 23.07
N THR A 315 0.51 -9.68 23.31
CA THR A 315 1.07 -8.84 22.24
C THR A 315 2.13 -9.57 21.43
N GLY A 316 2.99 -10.36 22.08
CA GLY A 316 4.02 -11.17 21.43
C GLY A 316 3.48 -12.33 20.60
N ILE A 317 2.22 -12.73 20.78
CA ILE A 317 1.54 -13.66 19.86
C ILE A 317 0.69 -12.95 18.80
N GLY A 318 0.80 -11.62 18.71
CA GLY A 318 0.11 -10.78 17.73
C GLY A 318 -1.30 -10.35 18.11
N GLN A 319 -1.67 -10.42 19.40
CA GLN A 319 -2.91 -9.86 19.92
C GLN A 319 -2.65 -8.51 20.61
N GLY A 320 -3.63 -7.99 21.35
CA GLY A 320 -3.57 -6.64 21.94
C GLY A 320 -3.75 -5.54 20.91
N ASP A 321 -2.99 -4.45 21.06
CA ASP A 321 -3.13 -3.25 20.23
C ASP A 321 -2.29 -3.25 18.94
N THR A 322 -1.59 -4.33 18.65
CA THR A 322 -0.78 -4.46 17.43
C THR A 322 -1.68 -4.43 16.20
N LEU A 323 -1.45 -3.50 15.29
CA LEU A 323 -2.07 -3.49 13.96
C LEU A 323 -0.99 -3.39 12.88
N VAL A 324 -1.05 -4.28 11.90
CA VAL A 324 -0.12 -4.29 10.77
C VAL A 324 -0.89 -4.28 9.46
N SER A 325 -0.29 -3.70 8.42
CA SER A 325 -0.83 -3.81 7.07
C SER A 325 -0.49 -5.17 6.48
N PRO A 326 -1.40 -5.80 5.70
CA PRO A 326 -1.11 -7.09 5.07
C PRO A 326 0.11 -7.04 4.14
N ILE A 327 0.35 -5.91 3.47
CA ILE A 327 1.55 -5.71 2.63
C ILE A 327 2.85 -5.71 3.44
N ALA A 328 2.86 -5.22 4.68
CA ALA A 328 4.04 -5.27 5.55
C ALA A 328 4.38 -6.72 5.94
N MET A 329 3.36 -7.53 6.28
CA MET A 329 3.54 -8.95 6.53
C MET A 329 3.98 -9.72 5.27
N LEU A 330 3.47 -9.34 4.10
CA LEU A 330 3.88 -9.92 2.82
C LEU A 330 5.35 -9.59 2.49
N ARG A 331 5.79 -8.36 2.75
CA ARG A 331 7.21 -7.96 2.61
C ARG A 331 8.11 -8.75 3.57
N LEU A 332 7.68 -8.95 4.82
CA LEU A 332 8.40 -9.77 5.80
C LEU A 332 8.55 -11.22 5.30
N ALA A 333 7.46 -11.83 4.83
CA ALA A 333 7.50 -13.19 4.27
C ALA A 333 8.43 -13.27 3.05
N GLY A 334 8.41 -12.25 2.18
CA GLY A 334 9.32 -12.14 1.05
C GLY A 334 10.79 -12.04 1.49
N ALA A 335 11.10 -11.27 2.53
CA ALA A 335 12.45 -11.14 3.06
C ALA A 335 12.96 -12.49 3.62
N ILE A 336 12.11 -13.23 4.34
CA ILE A 336 12.46 -14.57 4.85
C ILE A 336 12.75 -15.53 3.69
N ALA A 337 11.93 -15.49 2.62
CA ALA A 337 12.15 -16.29 1.42
C ALA A 337 13.40 -15.86 0.62
N ASN A 338 13.92 -14.65 0.88
CA ASN A 338 15.06 -14.04 0.20
C ASN A 338 16.26 -13.89 1.15
N ASP A 339 16.53 -14.91 1.96
CA ASP A 339 17.68 -15.01 2.87
C ASP A 339 17.85 -13.77 3.78
N GLY A 340 16.73 -13.24 4.28
CA GLY A 340 16.68 -12.11 5.22
C GLY A 340 16.68 -10.73 4.56
N THR A 341 16.72 -10.62 3.23
CA THR A 341 16.79 -9.33 2.53
C THR A 341 15.47 -8.97 1.86
N ALA A 342 14.81 -7.89 2.31
CA ALA A 342 13.62 -7.38 1.65
C ALA A 342 13.97 -6.65 0.33
N VAL A 343 13.19 -6.90 -0.72
CA VAL A 343 13.24 -6.14 -1.98
C VAL A 343 12.25 -4.98 -1.97
N SER A 344 12.57 -3.90 -2.69
CA SER A 344 11.60 -2.82 -2.94
C SER A 344 10.46 -3.34 -3.81
N LEU A 345 9.22 -3.13 -3.37
CA LEU A 345 8.05 -3.61 -4.10
C LEU A 345 7.67 -2.64 -5.22
N ASN A 346 7.12 -3.18 -6.31
CA ASN A 346 6.70 -2.42 -7.49
C ASN A 346 5.40 -2.97 -8.07
N LEU A 347 4.45 -2.07 -8.35
CA LEU A 347 3.20 -2.35 -9.07
C LEU A 347 3.27 -1.92 -10.54
N VAL A 348 4.08 -0.90 -10.85
CA VAL A 348 4.26 -0.35 -12.18
C VAL A 348 5.60 -0.83 -12.74
N GLU A 349 5.57 -1.45 -13.92
CA GLU A 349 6.75 -1.93 -14.64
C GLU A 349 7.33 -0.83 -15.54
N SER A 350 6.48 -0.12 -16.27
CA SER A 350 6.94 0.91 -17.21
C SER A 350 5.86 1.91 -17.61
N PHE A 351 6.33 3.04 -18.12
CA PHE A 351 5.52 4.00 -18.85
C PHE A 351 6.01 4.12 -20.29
N ALA A 352 5.09 4.31 -21.24
CA ALA A 352 5.42 4.55 -22.63
C ALA A 352 4.57 5.71 -23.19
N THR A 353 5.21 6.59 -23.95
CA THR A 353 4.45 7.56 -24.77
C THR A 353 3.67 6.82 -25.87
N LYS A 354 2.70 7.48 -26.50
CA LYS A 354 2.02 6.95 -27.70
C LYS A 354 2.94 6.60 -28.86
N ALA A 355 4.13 7.19 -28.94
CA ALA A 355 5.14 6.83 -29.93
C ALA A 355 5.93 5.56 -29.55
N GLY A 356 5.56 4.85 -28.47
CA GLY A 356 6.26 3.67 -27.96
C GLY A 356 7.57 3.98 -27.23
N LYS A 357 7.91 5.26 -27.03
CA LYS A 357 9.12 5.64 -26.29
C LYS A 357 8.91 5.41 -24.80
N ALA A 358 9.74 4.56 -24.19
CA ALA A 358 9.79 4.35 -22.75
C ALA A 358 10.08 5.65 -21.99
N LEU A 359 9.42 5.82 -20.85
CA LEU A 359 9.60 6.92 -19.92
C LEU A 359 10.18 6.37 -18.62
N ASP A 360 11.07 7.15 -18.01
CA ASP A 360 11.67 6.81 -16.73
C ASP A 360 10.62 6.82 -15.61
N LEU A 361 10.73 5.88 -14.68
CA LEU A 361 9.83 5.78 -13.53
C LEU A 361 10.12 6.85 -12.48
N GLY A 362 11.31 7.47 -12.52
CA GLY A 362 11.72 8.51 -11.57
C GLY A 362 12.53 7.94 -10.44
#